data_AF-A0A2N7Q807-F1
#
_entry.id   AF-A0A2N7Q807-F1
#
_cell.length_a   1.000
_cell.length_b   1.000
_cell.length_c   1.000
_cell.angle_alpha   90.00
_cell.angle_beta   90.00
_cell.angle_gamma   90.00
#
_symmetry.space_group_name_H-M   'P 1'
#
loop_
_entity.id
_entity.type
_entity.pdbx_description
1 polymer ?
#
loop_
_entity_poly.entity_id
_entity_poly.type
_entity_poly.pdbx_seq_one_letter_code
_entity_poly.pdbx_strand_id
1 'polypeptide(L)'
;MPKKTRSISQGEKIAFFSIFSIIIFWLWASATESIPSPQWINISISPGAINFPAADPDAQPLIQADNQVALSISLPRSRRWVLYIRAEGDLTSSQGTTIPISNLSWAASPQPPLKDGVLVARQNLQLGAGQGRLYNGLLTFYFKNSWNYVAGTYAQIITFTVTQI
;
A
#
# COMPACT_ATOMS: atom_id res chain seq x y z
N MET A 1 0.12 75.05 73.29
CA MET A 1 -0.03 76.27 72.46
C MET A 1 1.20 77.14 72.73
N PRO A 2 2.07 77.47 71.75
CA PRO A 2 1.82 78.38 70.61
C PRO A 2 2.36 77.81 69.26
N LYS A 3 1.72 78.05 68.11
CA LYS A 3 1.75 79.20 67.17
C LYS A 3 2.73 78.99 65.99
N LYS A 4 2.10 78.68 64.87
CA LYS A 4 2.49 78.52 63.46
C LYS A 4 3.40 79.62 62.90
N THR A 5 4.38 79.24 62.08
CA THR A 5 4.92 80.07 60.98
C THR A 5 5.17 79.20 59.74
N ARG A 6 4.55 79.60 58.61
CA ARG A 6 4.77 79.06 57.26
C ARG A 6 6.04 79.67 56.67
N SER A 7 6.72 78.93 55.79
CA SER A 7 7.28 79.53 54.57
C SER A 7 7.32 78.48 53.46
N ILE A 8 6.81 78.88 52.29
CA ILE A 8 6.77 78.14 51.03
C ILE A 8 7.97 78.65 50.22
N SER A 9 8.69 77.74 49.56
CA SER A 9 9.50 78.10 48.40
C SER A 9 9.31 77.04 47.32
N GLN A 10 8.69 77.48 46.21
CA GLN A 10 8.63 76.78 44.95
C GLN A 10 10.04 76.69 44.33
N GLY A 11 10.37 75.52 43.80
CA GLY A 11 11.55 75.32 42.97
C GLY A 11 11.28 74.19 42.00
N GLU A 12 11.13 74.56 40.74
CA GLU A 12 11.04 73.74 39.53
C GLU A 12 11.90 72.47 39.54
N LYS A 13 11.39 71.40 38.93
CA LYS A 13 11.88 70.91 37.63
C LYS A 13 11.10 69.67 37.18
N ILE A 14 10.40 69.84 36.07
CA ILE A 14 9.83 68.77 35.26
C ILE A 14 11.02 67.99 34.66
N ALA A 15 11.09 66.69 34.91
CA ALA A 15 11.91 65.77 34.12
C ALA A 15 11.11 64.48 33.90
N PHE A 16 10.62 64.34 32.67
CA PHE A 16 10.14 63.09 32.06
C PHE A 16 11.22 62.00 32.19
N PHE A 17 10.91 60.86 32.80
CA PHE A 17 11.63 59.59 32.59
C PHE A 17 10.61 58.45 32.62
N SER A 18 10.23 57.97 31.42
CA SER A 18 10.66 56.67 30.87
C SER A 18 9.84 55.50 31.47
N ILE A 19 8.64 55.26 30.95
CA ILE A 19 8.32 54.20 29.96
C ILE A 19 8.70 52.79 30.44
N PHE A 20 7.66 52.06 30.85
CA PHE A 20 7.41 50.62 30.65
C PHE A 20 8.60 49.77 30.18
N SER A 21 9.11 48.91 31.06
CA SER A 21 9.76 47.67 30.65
C SER A 21 8.92 46.49 31.13
N ILE A 22 7.89 46.15 30.34
CA ILE A 22 7.32 44.81 30.35
C ILE A 22 8.34 43.92 29.65
N ILE A 23 8.93 42.99 30.40
CA ILE A 23 9.77 41.93 29.87
C ILE A 23 8.83 40.99 29.10
N ILE A 24 8.73 41.19 27.78
CA ILE A 24 8.08 40.24 26.87
C ILE A 24 9.10 39.11 26.64
N PHE A 25 8.91 38.00 27.35
CA PHE A 25 9.60 36.74 27.07
C PHE A 25 9.07 36.19 25.75
N TRP A 26 9.81 36.40 24.66
CA TRP A 26 9.56 35.72 23.40
C TRP A 26 9.86 34.23 23.59
N LEU A 27 8.81 33.44 23.84
CA LEU A 27 8.90 31.98 23.85
C LEU A 27 9.11 31.54 22.40
N TRP A 28 10.37 31.30 22.03
CA TRP A 28 10.72 30.77 20.71
C TRP A 28 10.28 29.30 20.68
N ALA A 29 9.10 29.04 20.12
CA ALA A 29 8.66 27.68 19.85
C ALA A 29 9.53 27.11 18.73
N SER A 30 10.53 26.30 19.07
CA SER A 30 11.19 25.45 18.09
C SER A 30 10.15 24.45 17.58
N ALA A 31 9.69 24.64 16.34
CA ALA A 31 8.93 23.62 15.64
C ALA A 31 9.83 22.39 15.51
N THR A 32 9.55 21.35 16.28
CA THR A 32 10.17 20.04 16.04
C THR A 32 9.57 19.50 14.75
N GLU A 33 10.31 19.65 13.66
CA GLU A 33 9.99 18.94 12.41
C GLU A 33 10.08 17.43 12.71
N SER A 34 8.93 16.75 12.68
CA SER A 34 8.92 15.30 12.78
C SER A 34 9.59 14.72 11.53
N ILE A 35 10.75 14.09 11.68
CA ILE A 35 11.40 13.38 10.56
C ILE A 35 10.39 12.36 10.02
N PRO A 36 10.02 12.42 8.73
CA PRO A 36 9.07 11.47 8.16
C PRO A 36 9.65 10.06 8.32
N SER A 37 8.90 9.18 8.98
CA SER A 37 9.32 7.79 9.12
C SER A 37 9.35 7.14 7.74
N PRO A 38 10.42 6.41 7.37
CA PRO A 38 10.58 5.86 6.02
C PRO A 38 9.34 5.04 5.64
N GLN A 39 8.72 5.42 4.52
CA GLN A 39 7.60 4.71 3.93
C GLN A 39 8.18 3.76 2.89
N TRP A 40 8.26 2.47 3.22
CA TRP A 40 8.58 1.44 2.24
C TRP A 40 7.49 0.38 2.27
N ILE A 41 7.20 -0.20 1.12
CA ILE A 41 6.32 -1.34 1.00
C ILE A 41 7.06 -2.41 0.23
N ASN A 42 7.13 -3.60 0.78
CA ASN A 42 7.76 -4.74 0.13
C ASN A 42 6.71 -5.81 -0.12
N ILE A 43 6.68 -6.31 -1.35
CA ILE A 43 5.94 -7.50 -1.74
C ILE A 43 6.95 -8.54 -2.23
N SER A 44 6.85 -9.76 -1.69
CA SER A 44 7.54 -10.92 -2.23
C SER A 44 6.54 -11.94 -2.76
N ILE A 45 6.91 -12.59 -3.86
CA ILE A 45 6.09 -13.54 -4.59
C ILE A 45 6.99 -14.74 -4.91
N SER A 46 6.56 -15.94 -4.55
CA SER A 46 7.33 -17.16 -4.83
C SER A 46 6.39 -18.37 -5.02
N PRO A 47 6.57 -19.19 -6.06
CA PRO A 47 7.56 -19.04 -7.13
C PRO A 47 7.20 -17.89 -8.08
N GLY A 48 8.18 -17.43 -8.86
CA GLY A 48 7.97 -16.38 -9.89
C GLY A 48 7.31 -16.88 -11.17
N ALA A 49 7.12 -18.20 -11.30
CA ALA A 49 6.44 -18.86 -12.41
C ALA A 49 5.73 -20.13 -11.91
N ILE A 50 4.63 -20.46 -12.57
CA ILE A 50 3.84 -21.69 -12.35
C ILE A 50 3.51 -22.30 -13.70
N ASN A 51 3.30 -23.62 -13.73
CA ASN A 51 2.93 -24.31 -14.96
C ASN A 51 1.65 -25.10 -14.76
N PHE A 52 0.91 -25.29 -15.86
CA PHE A 52 -0.24 -26.18 -15.90
C PHE A 52 0.17 -27.44 -16.64
N PRO A 53 0.08 -28.63 -16.02
CA PRO A 53 0.41 -29.87 -16.69
C PRO A 53 -0.55 -30.11 -17.86
N ALA A 54 -0.08 -30.82 -18.89
CA ALA A 54 -0.95 -31.29 -19.96
C ALA A 54 -1.96 -32.31 -19.40
N ALA A 55 -3.22 -32.16 -19.77
CA ALA A 55 -4.28 -33.09 -19.39
C ALA A 55 -5.33 -33.18 -20.50
N ASP A 56 -6.06 -34.29 -20.51
CA ASP A 56 -7.22 -34.50 -21.39
C ASP A 56 -8.38 -33.58 -20.93
N PRO A 57 -8.90 -32.67 -21.79
CA PRO A 57 -10.03 -31.80 -21.45
C PRO A 57 -11.30 -32.53 -21.00
N ASP A 58 -11.55 -33.76 -21.46
CA ASP A 58 -12.74 -34.53 -21.09
C ASP A 58 -12.59 -35.18 -19.70
N ALA A 59 -11.38 -35.57 -19.34
CA ALA A 59 -11.08 -36.13 -18.02
C ALA A 59 -10.81 -35.04 -16.96
N GLN A 60 -10.15 -33.95 -17.37
CA GLN A 60 -9.72 -32.85 -16.50
C GLN A 60 -9.97 -31.48 -17.18
N PRO A 61 -11.23 -31.01 -17.16
CA PRO A 61 -11.60 -29.71 -17.75
C PRO A 61 -11.06 -28.52 -16.95
N LEU A 62 -10.65 -28.73 -15.69
CA LEU A 62 -10.04 -27.71 -14.84
C LEU A 62 -8.71 -28.24 -14.29
N ILE A 63 -7.62 -27.60 -14.67
CA ILE A 63 -6.26 -28.00 -14.33
C ILE A 63 -5.73 -27.07 -13.26
N GLN A 64 -5.33 -27.63 -12.12
CA GLN A 64 -4.60 -26.87 -11.11
C GLN A 64 -3.14 -26.67 -11.55
N ALA A 65 -2.56 -25.51 -11.23
CA ALA A 65 -1.13 -25.28 -11.39
C ALA A 65 -0.28 -26.24 -10.53
N ASP A 66 0.94 -26.51 -11.00
CA ASP A 66 1.93 -27.38 -10.36
C ASP A 66 2.33 -26.91 -8.95
N ASN A 67 2.38 -25.60 -8.73
CA ASN A 67 2.79 -24.97 -7.49
C ASN A 67 1.79 -23.91 -7.04
N GLN A 68 1.67 -23.73 -5.73
CA GLN A 68 0.99 -22.57 -5.15
C GLN A 68 1.93 -21.36 -5.15
N VAL A 69 1.36 -20.17 -5.30
CA VAL A 69 2.09 -18.90 -5.23
C VAL A 69 1.94 -18.32 -3.83
N ALA A 70 3.05 -18.29 -3.09
CA ALA A 70 3.15 -17.59 -1.82
C ALA A 70 3.35 -16.09 -2.03
N LEU A 71 2.63 -15.32 -1.22
CA LEU A 71 2.67 -13.87 -1.15
C LEU A 71 3.12 -13.45 0.25
N SER A 72 4.03 -12.49 0.33
CA SER A 72 4.33 -11.79 1.58
C SER A 72 4.30 -10.28 1.36
N ILE A 73 3.59 -9.57 2.23
CA ILE A 73 3.54 -8.11 2.24
C ILE A 73 4.16 -7.64 3.55
N SER A 74 5.16 -6.76 3.46
CA SER A 74 5.83 -6.17 4.62
C SER A 74 5.82 -4.64 4.54
N LEU A 75 5.41 -4.01 5.64
CA LEU A 75 5.37 -2.56 5.85
C LEU A 75 6.19 -2.18 7.09
N PRO A 76 6.71 -0.94 7.20
CA PRO A 76 7.49 -0.48 8.35
C PRO A 76 6.67 -0.40 9.65
N ARG A 77 5.36 -0.13 9.54
CA ARG A 77 4.41 -0.04 10.65
C ARG A 77 3.09 -0.66 10.23
N SER A 78 2.24 -0.98 11.21
CA SER A 78 0.88 -1.43 10.93
C SER A 78 0.13 -0.35 10.15
N ARG A 79 -0.18 -0.62 8.89
CA ARG A 79 -0.96 0.26 8.01
C ARG A 79 -1.94 -0.56 7.19
N ARG A 80 -2.92 0.13 6.63
CA ARG A 80 -3.87 -0.48 5.70
C ARG A 80 -3.22 -0.61 4.34
N TRP A 81 -3.55 -1.69 3.64
CA TRP A 81 -3.01 -1.99 2.32
C TRP A 81 -4.07 -2.61 1.43
N VAL A 82 -3.90 -2.44 0.12
CA VAL A 82 -4.70 -3.10 -0.92
C VAL A 82 -3.75 -3.79 -1.89
N LEU A 83 -3.99 -5.07 -2.15
CA LEU A 83 -3.25 -5.86 -3.11
C LEU A 83 -4.08 -6.05 -4.38
N TYR A 84 -3.47 -5.76 -5.51
CA TYR A 84 -4.02 -5.95 -6.84
C TYR A 84 -3.25 -7.02 -7.60
N ILE A 85 -3.97 -7.73 -8.47
CA ILE A 85 -3.43 -8.66 -9.47
C ILE A 85 -3.88 -8.19 -10.86
N ARG A 86 -3.00 -8.30 -11.84
CA ARG A 86 -3.25 -7.90 -13.23
C ARG A 86 -2.54 -8.84 -14.18
N ALA A 87 -3.22 -9.31 -15.22
CA ALA A 87 -2.56 -9.90 -16.37
C ALA A 87 -2.42 -8.85 -17.48
N GLU A 88 -1.26 -8.75 -18.13
CA GLU A 88 -1.04 -7.76 -19.20
C GLU A 88 -1.75 -8.08 -20.53
N GLY A 89 -2.28 -9.30 -20.66
CA GLY A 89 -2.96 -9.76 -21.86
C GLY A 89 -3.44 -11.20 -21.74
N ASP A 90 -3.71 -11.78 -22.90
CA ASP A 90 -4.08 -13.19 -23.05
C ASP A 90 -2.84 -14.07 -23.11
N LEU A 91 -3.01 -15.33 -22.73
CA LEU A 91 -1.99 -16.36 -22.92
C LEU A 91 -1.61 -16.42 -24.41
N THR A 92 -0.32 -16.30 -24.72
CA THR A 92 0.15 -16.23 -26.12
C THR A 92 1.18 -17.33 -26.37
N SER A 93 1.05 -18.02 -27.51
CA SER A 93 2.04 -18.99 -27.97
C SER A 93 3.16 -18.33 -28.79
N SER A 94 4.26 -19.06 -29.01
CA SER A 94 5.34 -18.60 -29.89
C SER A 94 4.90 -18.37 -31.35
N GLN A 95 3.76 -18.94 -31.75
CA GLN A 95 3.17 -18.81 -33.09
C GLN A 95 2.12 -17.69 -33.18
N GLY A 96 1.85 -16.99 -32.07
CA GLY A 96 0.87 -15.91 -32.01
C GLY A 96 -0.59 -16.36 -31.78
N THR A 97 -0.84 -17.65 -31.58
CA THR A 97 -2.15 -18.15 -31.14
C THR A 97 -2.41 -17.70 -29.70
N THR A 98 -3.63 -17.28 -29.41
CA THR A 98 -4.00 -16.79 -28.07
C THR A 98 -5.08 -17.64 -27.41
N ILE A 99 -5.03 -17.70 -26.07
CA ILE A 99 -6.09 -18.25 -25.23
C ILE A 99 -6.54 -17.13 -24.27
N PRO A 100 -7.85 -16.80 -24.19
CA PRO A 100 -8.32 -15.75 -23.31
C PRO A 100 -7.90 -15.97 -21.86
N ILE A 101 -7.35 -14.94 -21.22
CA ILE A 101 -6.87 -15.04 -19.82
C ILE A 101 -7.99 -15.29 -18.83
N SER A 102 -9.24 -15.04 -19.22
CA SER A 102 -10.44 -15.38 -18.42
C SER A 102 -10.64 -16.88 -18.21
N ASN A 103 -9.86 -17.73 -18.86
CA ASN A 103 -9.76 -19.15 -18.55
C ASN A 103 -8.82 -19.46 -17.37
N LEU A 104 -8.12 -18.45 -16.82
CA LEU A 104 -7.36 -18.57 -15.58
C LEU A 104 -8.11 -17.97 -14.40
N SER A 105 -8.20 -18.75 -13.34
CA SER A 105 -8.77 -18.34 -12.05
C SER A 105 -7.81 -18.64 -10.92
N TRP A 106 -8.05 -18.07 -9.75
CA TRP A 106 -7.29 -18.38 -8.54
C TRP A 106 -8.21 -18.57 -7.34
N ALA A 107 -7.78 -19.46 -6.44
CA ALA A 107 -8.27 -19.56 -5.08
C ALA A 107 -7.21 -19.02 -4.12
N ALA A 108 -7.60 -18.17 -3.18
CA ALA A 108 -6.72 -17.53 -2.21
C ALA A 108 -6.92 -18.08 -0.80
N SER A 109 -5.85 -18.12 0.00
CA SER A 109 -5.89 -18.52 1.41
C SER A 109 -4.84 -17.76 2.24
N PRO A 110 -5.15 -17.33 3.48
CA PRO A 110 -6.45 -17.38 4.13
C PRO A 110 -7.43 -16.31 3.59
N GLN A 111 -8.73 -16.64 3.66
CA GLN A 111 -9.82 -15.69 3.44
C GLN A 111 -10.58 -15.44 4.76
N PRO A 112 -10.88 -14.18 5.13
CA PRO A 112 -10.26 -12.92 4.66
C PRO A 112 -8.77 -12.82 5.04
N PRO A 113 -8.00 -11.83 4.53
CA PRO A 113 -8.38 -10.67 3.70
C PRO A 113 -8.33 -10.88 2.18
N LEU A 114 -7.83 -12.02 1.70
CA LEU A 114 -7.77 -12.29 0.27
C LEU A 114 -9.13 -12.76 -0.27
N LYS A 115 -9.26 -12.69 -1.60
CA LYS A 115 -10.46 -13.08 -2.34
C LYS A 115 -10.06 -13.93 -3.54
N ASP A 116 -10.92 -14.87 -3.88
CA ASP A 116 -10.84 -15.61 -5.14
C ASP A 116 -11.19 -14.71 -6.32
N GLY A 117 -10.80 -15.15 -7.52
CA GLY A 117 -11.16 -14.42 -8.72
C GLY A 117 -10.79 -15.12 -10.02
N VAL A 118 -11.16 -14.45 -11.11
CA VAL A 118 -10.87 -14.84 -12.50
C VAL A 118 -10.09 -13.70 -13.12
N LEU A 119 -9.00 -14.00 -13.82
CA LEU A 119 -8.18 -12.98 -14.46
C LEU A 119 -8.94 -12.31 -15.62
N VAL A 120 -8.71 -11.02 -15.80
CA VAL A 120 -9.23 -10.25 -16.92
C VAL A 120 -8.08 -9.47 -17.54
N ALA A 121 -7.97 -9.54 -18.87
CA ALA A 121 -6.86 -8.94 -19.60
C ALA A 121 -6.79 -7.43 -19.34
N ARG A 122 -5.61 -6.94 -18.94
CA ARG A 122 -5.29 -5.52 -18.72
C ARG A 122 -6.11 -4.83 -17.63
N GLN A 123 -6.79 -5.60 -16.78
CA GLN A 123 -7.58 -5.08 -15.67
C GLN A 123 -6.89 -5.32 -14.34
N ASN A 124 -6.84 -4.31 -13.49
CA ASN A 124 -6.40 -4.46 -12.10
C ASN A 124 -7.57 -5.00 -11.28
N LEU A 125 -7.41 -6.20 -10.75
CA LEU A 125 -8.41 -6.83 -9.88
C LEU A 125 -7.91 -6.77 -8.45
N GLN A 126 -8.79 -6.35 -7.52
CA GLN A 126 -8.46 -6.34 -6.10
C GLN A 126 -8.40 -7.78 -5.59
N LEU A 127 -7.20 -8.25 -5.26
CA LEU A 127 -6.97 -9.58 -4.72
C LEU A 127 -7.19 -9.64 -3.20
N GLY A 128 -6.97 -8.53 -2.50
CA GLY A 128 -7.23 -8.46 -1.06
C GLY A 128 -7.03 -7.06 -0.50
N ALA A 129 -7.56 -6.81 0.69
CA ALA A 129 -7.28 -5.61 1.45
C ALA A 129 -7.23 -5.93 2.93
N GLY A 130 -6.22 -5.41 3.62
CA GLY A 130 -5.98 -5.75 5.01
C GLY A 130 -5.31 -4.63 5.78
N GLN A 131 -4.96 -4.93 7.02
CA GLN A 131 -4.21 -4.07 7.91
C GLN A 131 -3.16 -4.90 8.62
N GLY A 132 -1.97 -4.33 8.79
CA GLY A 132 -0.92 -4.96 9.57
C GLY A 132 0.45 -4.52 9.11
N ARG A 133 1.47 -5.02 9.80
CA ARG A 133 2.88 -4.82 9.44
C ARG A 133 3.36 -5.91 8.48
N LEU A 134 2.87 -7.13 8.65
CA LEU A 134 3.22 -8.30 7.87
C LEU A 134 1.94 -9.03 7.51
N TYR A 135 1.86 -9.55 6.29
CA TYR A 135 0.80 -10.44 5.87
C TYR A 135 1.38 -11.52 4.94
N ASN A 136 0.95 -12.76 5.13
CA ASN A 136 1.31 -13.89 4.28
C ASN A 136 0.04 -14.55 3.74
N GLY A 137 0.09 -14.97 2.48
CA GLY A 137 -1.00 -15.69 1.83
C GLY A 137 -0.51 -16.62 0.74
N LEU A 138 -1.42 -17.44 0.25
CA LEU A 138 -1.21 -18.43 -0.79
C LEU A 138 -2.27 -18.24 -1.87
N LEU A 139 -1.87 -18.38 -3.12
CA LEU A 139 -2.75 -18.47 -4.28
C LEU A 139 -2.58 -19.82 -4.95
N THR A 140 -3.69 -20.46 -5.30
CA THR A 140 -3.73 -21.66 -6.13
C THR A 140 -4.40 -21.28 -7.44
N PHE A 141 -3.69 -21.40 -8.56
CA PHE A 141 -4.26 -21.07 -9.87
C PHE A 141 -4.86 -22.28 -10.55
N TYR A 142 -5.89 -22.03 -11.36
CA TYR A 142 -6.57 -23.04 -12.16
C TYR A 142 -6.75 -22.55 -13.59
N PHE A 143 -6.57 -23.45 -14.55
CA PHE A 143 -6.76 -23.23 -15.97
C PHE A 143 -7.91 -24.07 -16.50
N LYS A 144 -8.87 -23.45 -17.18
CA LYS A 144 -9.97 -24.14 -17.84
C LYS A 144 -9.51 -24.68 -19.19
N ASN A 145 -9.30 -26.00 -19.27
CA ASN A 145 -8.81 -26.71 -20.45
C ASN A 145 -9.93 -26.94 -21.49
N SER A 146 -9.57 -27.06 -22.77
CA SER A 146 -10.52 -27.26 -23.88
C SER A 146 -9.85 -27.81 -25.13
N TRP A 147 -10.55 -28.68 -25.87
CA TRP A 147 -10.15 -29.17 -27.19
C TRP A 147 -10.05 -28.07 -28.26
N ASN A 148 -10.67 -26.91 -28.02
CA ASN A 148 -10.60 -25.78 -28.94
C ASN A 148 -9.23 -25.07 -28.91
N TYR A 149 -8.37 -25.37 -27.95
CA TYR A 149 -7.05 -24.79 -27.87
C TYR A 149 -6.05 -25.61 -28.67
N VAL A 150 -5.28 -24.94 -29.51
CA VAL A 150 -4.18 -25.60 -30.24
C VAL A 150 -3.12 -26.02 -29.23
N ALA A 151 -2.66 -27.27 -29.32
CA ALA A 151 -1.59 -27.78 -28.46
C ALA A 151 -0.31 -26.94 -28.62
N GLY A 152 0.33 -26.58 -27.51
CA GLY A 152 1.56 -25.81 -27.49
C GLY A 152 1.83 -25.14 -26.15
N THR A 153 2.95 -24.44 -26.06
CA THR A 153 3.31 -23.63 -24.89
C THR A 153 2.73 -22.24 -25.02
N TYR A 154 1.99 -21.81 -24.01
CA TYR A 154 1.46 -20.46 -23.90
C TYR A 154 1.99 -19.80 -22.63
N ALA A 155 2.28 -18.51 -22.69
CA ALA A 155 2.79 -17.76 -21.55
C ALA A 155 2.08 -16.41 -21.40
N GLN A 156 2.04 -15.92 -20.16
CA GLN A 156 1.58 -14.58 -19.81
C GLN A 156 2.26 -14.12 -18.52
N ILE A 157 2.56 -12.83 -18.43
CA ILE A 157 3.06 -12.18 -17.22
C ILE A 157 1.89 -11.70 -16.37
N ILE A 158 1.92 -12.04 -15.08
CA ILE A 158 0.99 -11.55 -14.06
C ILE A 158 1.75 -10.58 -13.16
N THR A 159 1.24 -9.37 -13.03
CA THR A 159 1.78 -8.29 -12.20
C THR A 159 0.97 -8.20 -10.91
N PHE A 160 1.67 -8.13 -9.77
CA PHE A 160 1.07 -7.84 -8.48
C PHE A 160 1.48 -6.44 -8.02
N THR A 161 0.54 -5.70 -7.44
CA THR A 161 0.78 -4.33 -6.97
C THR A 161 0.16 -4.16 -5.60
N VAL A 162 0.96 -3.73 -4.62
CA VAL A 162 0.45 -3.35 -3.31
C VAL A 162 0.47 -1.84 -3.18
N THR A 163 -0.65 -1.28 -2.77
CA THR A 163 -0.75 0.13 -2.38
C THR A 163 -1.05 0.24 -0.90
N GLN A 164 -0.42 1.21 -0.26
CA GLN A 164 -0.77 1.62 1.09
C GLN A 164 -1.90 2.64 1.00
N ILE A 165 -2.90 2.52 1.89
CA ILE A 165 -4.03 3.45 2.01
C ILE A 165 -4.07 4.10 3.39
#